data_AF-A0A803NXD4-F1
#
_entry.id   AF-A0A803NXD4-F1
#
_cell.length_a   1.000
_cell.length_b   1.000
_cell.length_c   1.000
_cell.angle_alpha   90.00
_cell.angle_beta   90.00
_cell.angle_gamma   90.00
#
_symmetry.space_group_name_H-M   'P 1'
#
loop_
_entity.id
_entity.type
_entity.pdbx_description
1 polymer ?
#
loop_
_entity_poly.entity_id
_entity_poly.type
_entity_poly.pdbx_seq_one_letter_code
_entity_poly.pdbx_strand_id
1 'polypeptide(L)'
;MLSSIRKITSLPDDTNVYCGHKYTLSNSKFALSIEPKNEALQSYATHVAHLCNKSLLMILTTLRLEKACNPFLPTSSKEIKQILNIHSTTNNAEALGVIRQAKDSF
;
A
#
# COMPACT_ATOMS: atom_id res chain seq x y z
N MET A 1 12.38 8.97 2.75
CA MET A 1 11.18 8.24 2.30
C MET A 1 9.91 8.69 3.02
N LEU A 2 9.80 8.51 4.34
CA LEU A 2 8.59 8.89 5.10
C LEU A 2 8.16 10.36 4.91
N SER A 3 9.11 11.30 4.90
CA SER A 3 8.83 12.72 4.67
C SER A 3 8.25 12.98 3.28
N SER A 4 8.75 12.31 2.23
CA SER A 4 8.23 12.41 0.86
C SER A 4 6.82 11.86 0.77
N ILE A 5 6.57 10.70 1.38
CA ILE A 5 5.25 10.09 1.45
C ILE A 5 4.24 11.05 2.10
N ARG A 6 4.62 11.69 3.23
CA ARG A 6 3.77 12.66 3.92
C ARG A 6 3.39 13.87 3.06
N LYS A 7 4.32 14.38 2.24
CA LYS A 7 4.02 15.48 1.31
C LYS A 7 3.01 15.08 0.23
N ILE A 8 3.07 13.83 -0.23
CA ILE A 8 2.12 13.32 -1.23
C ILE A 8 0.76 13.06 -0.57
N THR A 9 0.73 12.45 0.61
CA THR A 9 -0.52 12.13 1.31
C THR A 9 -1.26 13.33 1.88
N SER A 10 -0.61 14.49 1.99
CA SER A 10 -1.27 15.75 2.34
C SER A 10 -2.07 16.38 1.19
N LEU A 11 -1.94 15.87 -0.04
CA LEU A 11 -2.75 16.33 -1.17
C LEU A 11 -4.22 15.88 -1.02
N PRO A 12 -5.16 16.49 -1.76
CA PRO A 12 -6.57 16.08 -1.78
C PRO A 12 -6.76 14.62 -2.18
N ASP A 13 -7.79 13.99 -1.63
CA ASP A 13 -8.08 12.56 -1.81
C ASP A 13 -8.43 12.18 -3.26
N ASP A 14 -8.98 13.12 -4.02
CA ASP A 14 -9.29 13.01 -5.45
C ASP A 14 -8.07 13.19 -6.37
N THR A 15 -6.88 13.44 -5.81
CA THR A 15 -5.64 13.55 -6.58
C THR A 15 -5.34 12.24 -7.31
N ASN A 16 -5.23 12.31 -8.63
CA ASN A 16 -4.76 11.20 -9.45
C ASN A 16 -3.26 10.98 -9.26
N VAL A 17 -2.88 9.72 -9.05
CA VAL A 17 -1.50 9.28 -8.88
C VAL A 17 -1.05 8.55 -10.14
N TYR A 18 0.01 9.08 -10.76
CA TYR A 18 0.66 8.51 -11.94
C TYR A 18 2.05 8.03 -11.54
N CYS A 19 2.23 6.72 -11.37
CA CYS A 19 3.49 6.13 -10.92
C CYS A 19 4.39 5.71 -12.10
N GLY A 20 5.70 5.63 -11.86
CA GLY A 20 6.68 5.31 -12.92
C GLY A 20 6.70 3.86 -13.38
N HIS A 21 6.07 2.93 -12.64
CA HIS A 21 6.12 1.50 -12.91
C HIS A 21 4.81 0.78 -12.62
N LYS A 22 4.51 -0.25 -13.42
CA LYS A 22 3.33 -1.11 -13.28
C LYS A 22 3.55 -2.23 -12.24
N TYR A 23 3.63 -1.84 -10.96
CA TYR A 23 3.81 -2.80 -9.85
C TYR A 23 2.54 -3.09 -9.06
N THR A 24 1.38 -2.59 -9.47
CA THR A 24 0.16 -2.65 -8.66
C THR A 24 -0.26 -4.08 -8.30
N LEU A 25 -0.14 -5.05 -9.22
CA LEU A 25 -0.52 -6.44 -8.94
C LEU A 25 0.43 -7.13 -7.95
N SER A 26 1.75 -6.94 -8.06
CA SER A 26 2.69 -7.52 -7.10
C SER A 26 2.60 -6.80 -5.75
N ASN A 27 2.40 -5.48 -5.76
CA ASN A 27 2.18 -4.68 -4.56
C ASN A 27 0.89 -5.09 -3.83
N SER A 28 -0.20 -5.39 -4.54
CA SER A 28 -1.45 -5.83 -3.91
C SER A 28 -1.34 -7.20 -3.27
N LYS A 29 -0.56 -8.13 -3.88
CA LYS A 29 -0.26 -9.44 -3.28
C LYS A 29 0.50 -9.30 -1.96
N PHE A 30 1.54 -8.45 -1.94
CA PHE A 30 2.26 -8.14 -0.71
C PHE A 30 1.36 -7.48 0.33
N ALA A 31 0.57 -6.48 -0.06
CA ALA A 31 -0.34 -5.80 0.87
C ALA A 31 -1.31 -6.80 1.52
N LEU A 32 -1.88 -7.73 0.74
CA LEU A 32 -2.79 -8.75 1.26
C LEU A 32 -2.14 -9.76 2.21
N SER A 33 -0.82 -10.00 2.11
CA SER A 33 -0.14 -10.90 3.05
C SER A 33 0.03 -10.28 4.43
N ILE A 34 0.03 -8.95 4.54
CA ILE A 34 0.23 -8.21 5.79
C ILE A 34 -1.00 -7.41 6.27
N GLU A 35 -2.06 -7.35 5.48
CA GLU A 35 -3.34 -6.74 5.84
C GLU A 35 -4.53 -7.50 5.21
N PRO A 36 -4.66 -8.82 5.48
CA PRO A 36 -5.64 -9.67 4.80
C PRO A 36 -7.08 -9.32 5.10
N LYS A 37 -7.40 -8.61 6.19
CA LYS A 37 -8.77 -8.26 6.58
C LYS A 37 -9.25 -6.92 6.00
N ASN A 38 -8.39 -6.20 5.27
CA ASN A 38 -8.77 -4.94 4.65
C ASN A 38 -9.67 -5.19 3.40
N GLU A 39 -10.98 -5.03 3.56
CA GLU A 39 -11.97 -5.24 2.49
C GLU A 39 -11.77 -4.32 1.27
N ALA A 40 -11.31 -3.09 1.49
CA ALA A 40 -11.00 -2.16 0.41
C ALA A 40 -9.81 -2.67 -0.42
N LEU A 41 -8.78 -3.18 0.25
CA LEU A 41 -7.64 -3.80 -0.40
C LEU A 41 -8.01 -5.11 -1.12
N GLN A 42 -8.85 -5.96 -0.54
CA GLN A 42 -9.32 -7.18 -1.20
C GLN A 42 -10.07 -6.86 -2.50
N SER A 43 -10.99 -5.90 -2.44
CA SER A 43 -11.76 -5.43 -3.59
C SER A 43 -10.85 -4.84 -4.66
N TYR A 44 -9.90 -3.99 -4.25
CA TYR A 44 -8.92 -3.38 -5.14
C TYR A 44 -8.01 -4.42 -5.81
N ALA A 45 -7.46 -5.36 -5.04
CA ALA A 45 -6.60 -6.43 -5.56
C ALA A 45 -7.32 -7.32 -6.59
N THR A 46 -8.60 -7.62 -6.34
CA THR A 46 -9.45 -8.38 -7.27
C THR A 46 -9.66 -7.61 -8.58
N HIS A 47 -9.96 -6.32 -8.47
CA HIS A 47 -10.09 -5.44 -9.63
C HIS A 47 -8.79 -5.35 -10.44
N VAL A 48 -7.65 -5.19 -9.75
CA VAL A 48 -6.31 -5.15 -10.36
C VAL A 48 -6.00 -6.44 -11.10
N ALA A 49 -6.27 -7.61 -10.49
CA ALA A 49 -6.05 -8.90 -11.12
C ALA A 49 -6.88 -9.06 -12.40
N HIS A 50 -8.16 -8.68 -12.36
CA HIS A 50 -9.03 -8.72 -13.53
C HIS A 50 -8.56 -7.78 -14.65
N LEU A 51 -8.11 -6.55 -14.33
CA LEU A 51 -7.57 -5.62 -15.33
C LEU A 51 -6.25 -6.10 -15.94
N CYS A 52 -5.37 -6.70 -15.13
CA CYS A 52 -4.13 -7.31 -15.61
C CYS A 52 -4.40 -8.49 -16.56
N ASN A 53 -5.38 -9.34 -16.28
CA ASN A 53 -5.77 -10.45 -17.17
C ASN A 53 -6.28 -9.96 -18.53
N LYS A 54 -6.79 -8.73 -18.61
CA LYS A 54 -7.24 -8.09 -19.85
C LYS A 54 -6.14 -7.27 -20.55
N SER A 55 -4.89 -7.34 -20.08
CA SER A 55 -3.76 -6.55 -20.57
C SER A 55 -3.99 -5.03 -20.53
N LEU A 56 -4.92 -4.56 -19.70
CA LEU A 56 -5.22 -3.14 -19.58
C LEU A 56 -4.09 -2.41 -18.84
N LEU A 57 -3.79 -1.20 -19.28
CA LEU A 57 -2.74 -0.37 -18.68
C LEU A 57 -3.24 0.19 -17.34
N MET A 58 -2.83 -0.42 -16.24
CA MET A 58 -3.04 0.11 -14.89
C MET A 58 -1.82 0.92 -14.45
N ILE A 59 -1.89 2.24 -14.65
CA ILE A 59 -0.91 3.18 -14.07
C ILE A 59 -1.62 4.26 -13.25
N LEU A 60 -2.95 4.33 -13.33
CA LEU A 60 -3.76 5.35 -12.68
C LEU A 60 -4.41 4.80 -11.40
N THR A 61 -4.20 5.52 -10.30
CA THR A 61 -4.87 5.32 -9.02
C THR A 61 -5.22 6.69 -8.43
N THR A 62 -5.98 6.73 -7.34
CA THR A 62 -6.28 7.99 -6.63
C THR A 62 -5.63 7.95 -5.25
N LEU A 63 -5.31 9.12 -4.70
CA LEU A 63 -4.71 9.19 -3.38
C LEU A 63 -5.62 8.60 -2.31
N ARG A 64 -6.95 8.72 -2.45
CA ARG A 64 -7.94 8.04 -1.62
C ARG A 64 -7.74 6.51 -1.60
N LEU A 65 -7.61 5.91 -2.79
CA LEU A 65 -7.39 4.46 -2.90
C LEU A 65 -6.04 4.05 -2.32
N GLU A 66 -4.99 4.82 -2.60
CA GLU A 66 -3.66 4.57 -2.03
C GLU A 66 -3.72 4.62 -0.50
N LYS A 67 -4.33 5.64 0.10
CA LYS A 67 -4.46 5.75 1.57
C LYS A 67 -5.19 4.55 2.18
N ALA A 68 -6.17 3.99 1.46
CA ALA A 68 -6.97 2.86 1.91
C ALA A 68 -6.28 1.50 1.73
N CYS A 69 -5.41 1.33 0.72
CA CYS A 69 -4.92 0.01 0.29
C CYS A 69 -3.39 -0.15 0.36
N ASN A 70 -2.62 0.94 0.37
CA ASN A 70 -1.18 0.89 0.25
C ASN A 70 -0.53 0.74 1.64
N PRO A 71 0.13 -0.39 1.98
CA PRO A 71 0.63 -0.64 3.33
C PRO A 71 1.74 0.32 3.79
N PHE A 72 2.33 1.11 2.88
CA PHE A 72 3.34 2.11 3.21
C PHE A 72 2.75 3.45 3.70
N LEU A 73 1.44 3.67 3.53
CA LEU A 73 0.77 4.92 3.90
C LEU A 73 0.12 4.88 5.30
N PRO A 74 -0.58 3.81 5.72
CA PRO A 74 -1.10 3.65 7.07
C PRO A 74 -0.05 2.94 7.93
N THR A 75 1.03 3.63 8.29
CA THR A 75 1.99 3.12 9.29
C THR A 75 1.36 2.89 10.68
N SER A 76 0.06 3.21 10.83
CA SER A 76 -0.74 3.04 12.04
C SER A 76 -1.67 1.84 12.02
N SER A 77 -1.74 1.07 10.92
CA SER A 77 -2.61 -0.12 10.86
C SER A 77 -2.20 -1.12 11.94
N LYS A 78 -3.15 -1.48 12.82
CA LYS A 78 -2.92 -2.43 13.90
C LYS A 78 -2.62 -3.83 13.36
N GLU A 79 -3.27 -4.21 12.25
CA GLU A 79 -3.09 -5.52 11.63
C GLU A 79 -1.68 -5.66 11.07
N ILE A 80 -1.19 -4.67 10.31
CA ILE A 80 0.19 -4.67 9.80
C ILE A 80 1.20 -4.76 10.95
N LYS A 81 0.99 -3.99 12.02
CA LYS A 81 1.87 -4.03 13.19
C LYS A 81 1.88 -5.41 13.86
N GLN A 82 0.73 -6.06 13.96
CA GLN A 82 0.62 -7.41 14.53
C GLN A 82 1.30 -8.45 13.66
N ILE A 83 1.03 -8.47 12.35
CA ILE A 83 1.57 -9.49 11.43
C ILE A 83 3.09 -9.37 11.29
N LEU A 84 3.62 -8.13 11.26
CA LEU A 84 5.06 -7.88 11.15
C LEU A 84 5.78 -7.76 12.50
N ASN A 85 5.09 -8.06 13.62
CA ASN A 85 5.64 -7.93 14.98
C ASN A 85 6.26 -6.55 15.28
N ILE A 86 5.68 -5.47 14.74
CA ILE A 86 6.09 -4.09 15.00
C ILE A 86 5.48 -3.65 16.33
N HIS A 87 6.34 -3.23 17.27
CA HIS A 87 5.87 -2.75 18.57
C HIS A 87 4.99 -1.50 18.43
N SER A 88 4.02 -1.35 19.33
CA SER A 88 3.09 -0.20 19.34
C SER A 88 3.82 1.14 19.54
N THR A 89 4.95 1.12 20.25
CA THR A 89 5.82 2.26 20.55
C THR A 89 6.79 2.61 19.42
N THR A 90 6.94 1.74 18.41
CA THR A 90 7.82 1.98 17.26
C THR A 90 7.35 3.21 16.49
N ASN A 91 8.30 4.10 16.17
CA ASN A 91 7.99 5.30 15.42
C ASN A 91 7.63 4.96 13.95
N ASN A 92 6.99 5.90 13.27
CA ASN A 92 6.51 5.67 11.90
C ASN A 92 7.64 5.42 10.87
N ALA A 93 8.86 5.93 11.11
CA ALA A 93 9.97 5.75 10.19
C ALA A 93 10.55 4.34 10.28
N GLU A 94 10.71 3.83 11.50
CA GLU A 94 11.13 2.45 11.77
C GLU A 94 10.08 1.46 11.28
N ALA A 95 8.79 1.69 11.57
CA ALA A 95 7.71 0.84 11.07
C ALA A 95 7.72 0.77 9.54
N LEU A 96 7.91 1.90 8.86
CA LEU A 96 8.07 1.94 7.41
C LEU A 96 9.28 1.13 6.92
N GLY A 97 10.39 1.17 7.66
CA GLY A 97 11.59 0.38 7.39
C GLY A 97 11.33 -1.13 7.46
N VAL A 98 10.63 -1.58 8.49
CA VAL A 98 10.24 -3.00 8.65
C VAL A 98 9.32 -3.45 7.51
N ILE A 99 8.30 -2.67 7.17
CA ILE A 99 7.39 -2.98 6.05
C ILE A 99 8.16 -3.04 4.73
N ARG A 100 9.16 -2.15 4.53
CA ARG A 100 10.01 -2.16 3.33
C ARG A 100 10.87 -3.42 3.25
N GLN A 101 11.54 -3.80 4.34
CA GLN A 101 12.34 -5.01 4.39
C GLN A 101 11.51 -6.28 4.16
N ALA A 102 10.30 -6.34 4.74
CA ALA A 102 9.37 -7.42 4.49
C ALA A 102 9.00 -7.54 2.99
N LYS A 103 8.78 -6.40 2.31
CA LYS A 103 8.51 -6.39 0.86
C LYS A 103 9.71 -6.76 0.02
N ASP A 104 10.93 -6.45 0.46
CA ASP A 104 12.16 -6.79 -0.25
C ASP A 104 12.42 -8.30 -0.25
N SER A 105 11.87 -9.02 0.74
CA SER A 105 12.03 -10.47 0.92
C SER A 105 10.78 -11.29 0.56
N PHE A 106 9.77 -10.67 -0.08
CA PHE A 106 8.49 -11.28 -0.47
C PHE A 106 8.46 -11.60 -1.96
#